data_AF-A0A7C2BLF5-F1
#
_entry.id   AF-A0A7C2BLF5-F1
#
_cell.length_a   1.000
_cell.length_b   1.000
_cell.length_c   1.000
_cell.angle_alpha   90.00
_cell.angle_beta   90.00
_cell.angle_gamma   90.00
#
_symmetry.space_group_name_H-M   'P 1'
#
loop_
_entity.id
_entity.type
_entity.pdbx_description
1 polymer ?
#
loop_
_entity_poly.entity_id
_entity_poly.type
_entity_poly.pdbx_seq_one_letter_code
_entity_poly.pdbx_strand_id
1 'polypeptide(L)'
;MKCYFIEEKSIRIKGVRYVVDCVVEEESLKSIKDVENLVNAVFHTVFNVKNSFELVFDSNEPIGSNHLLYRFKFMLDNGRFIGVRVVTKNNIVRRILFTVPEEPDKSYINISFLNEQPILKGDARFNNGGHPPGQVYIPNLVIYNILGIPKFTIEEWQLEVTGLVENPVILNLDRLYDLGLTDYTIDFHCVTGWSVRNVRMRGVPFERILSLVKPKHGVKWIYTEGMDGYTTIFPFEEVLRPDVFLALEMNGRPLEFLHGYPVRLIVPHLYGWKSAKWLRKIVFTDKYVNGYWESFGYHPRGRVYEEERFKDY
;
A
#
# COMPACT_ATOMS: atom_id res chain seq x y z
N MET A 1 -15.46 -16.83 -10.01
CA MET A 1 -14.17 -16.25 -9.57
C MET A 1 -13.72 -15.23 -10.60
N LYS A 2 -13.29 -14.04 -10.17
CA LYS A 2 -12.68 -13.02 -11.03
C LYS A 2 -11.22 -12.87 -10.63
N CYS A 3 -10.30 -12.82 -11.59
CA CYS A 3 -8.88 -12.60 -11.30
C CYS A 3 -8.31 -11.42 -12.10
N TYR A 4 -7.43 -10.70 -11.44
CA TYR A 4 -6.77 -9.51 -11.95
C TYR A 4 -5.27 -9.78 -12.05
N PHE A 5 -4.67 -9.32 -13.13
CA PHE A 5 -3.24 -9.44 -13.36
C PHE A 5 -2.57 -8.10 -13.06
N ILE A 6 -1.59 -8.12 -12.17
CA ILE A 6 -0.97 -6.92 -11.64
C ILE A 6 0.53 -6.96 -11.94
N GLU A 7 0.99 -5.99 -12.71
CA GLU A 7 2.41 -5.67 -12.87
C GLU A 7 2.66 -4.28 -12.26
N GLU A 8 3.66 -4.21 -11.39
CA GLU A 8 4.05 -2.97 -10.74
C GLU A 8 5.57 -3.02 -10.51
N LYS A 9 6.25 -1.88 -10.57
CA LYS A 9 7.72 -1.85 -10.54
C LYS A 9 8.31 -2.17 -9.17
N SER A 10 7.67 -1.71 -8.09
CA SER A 10 8.14 -1.85 -6.71
C SER A 10 8.07 -3.31 -6.23
N ILE A 11 7.13 -4.12 -6.74
CA ILE A 11 7.09 -5.55 -6.42
C ILE A 11 8.25 -6.35 -7.05
N ARG A 12 8.81 -5.86 -8.17
CA ARG A 12 9.97 -6.50 -8.82
C ARG A 12 11.24 -6.40 -8.01
N ILE A 13 11.35 -5.38 -7.15
CA ILE A 13 12.46 -5.26 -6.17
C ILE A 13 12.51 -6.46 -5.22
N LYS A 14 11.38 -7.14 -5.02
CA LYS A 14 11.28 -8.40 -4.25
C LYS A 14 11.31 -9.67 -5.10
N GLY A 15 11.72 -9.58 -6.36
CA GLY A 15 11.75 -10.70 -7.29
C GLY A 15 10.37 -11.20 -7.71
N VAL A 16 9.31 -10.40 -7.49
CA VAL A 16 7.95 -10.73 -7.94
C VAL A 16 7.72 -10.05 -9.28
N ARG A 17 7.51 -10.84 -10.33
CA ARG A 17 7.27 -10.33 -11.70
C ARG A 17 5.87 -9.79 -11.86
N TYR A 18 4.89 -10.53 -11.35
CA TYR A 18 3.49 -10.15 -11.36
C TYR A 18 2.73 -10.81 -10.21
N VAL A 19 1.57 -10.25 -9.89
CA VAL A 19 0.61 -10.82 -8.96
C VAL A 19 -0.67 -11.19 -9.70
N VAL A 20 -1.19 -12.39 -9.45
CA VAL A 20 -2.54 -12.78 -9.84
C VAL A 20 -3.42 -12.64 -8.61
N ASP A 21 -4.37 -11.71 -8.64
CA ASP A 21 -5.24 -11.36 -7.52
C ASP A 21 -6.66 -11.83 -7.80
N CYS A 22 -7.10 -12.90 -7.16
CA CYS A 22 -8.38 -13.54 -7.40
C CYS A 22 -9.39 -13.24 -6.28
N VAL A 23 -10.57 -12.75 -6.65
CA VAL A 23 -11.72 -12.57 -5.76
C VAL A 23 -12.44 -13.91 -5.62
N VAL A 24 -12.53 -14.36 -4.38
CA VAL A 24 -13.11 -15.63 -3.95
C VAL A 24 -14.09 -15.33 -2.82
N GLU A 25 -15.27 -15.93 -2.82
CA GLU A 25 -16.21 -15.81 -1.71
C GLU A 25 -16.58 -17.21 -1.24
N GLU A 26 -15.98 -17.64 -0.13
CA GLU A 26 -16.19 -18.98 0.43
C GLU A 26 -16.31 -18.89 1.96
N GLU A 27 -17.43 -19.34 2.50
CA GLU A 27 -17.82 -19.13 3.91
C GLU A 27 -17.45 -20.30 4.84
N SER A 28 -16.65 -21.28 4.39
CA SER A 28 -16.55 -22.60 5.04
C SER A 28 -15.15 -23.03 5.52
N LEU A 29 -14.31 -22.11 5.99
CA LEU A 29 -12.99 -22.48 6.53
C LEU A 29 -13.03 -22.72 8.05
N LYS A 30 -12.95 -23.97 8.48
CA LYS A 30 -12.89 -24.34 9.91
C LYS A 30 -11.47 -24.70 10.35
N SER A 31 -10.57 -24.91 9.40
CA SER A 31 -9.19 -25.35 9.64
C SER A 31 -8.23 -24.80 8.58
N ILE A 32 -6.93 -24.82 8.88
CA ILE A 32 -5.88 -24.54 7.89
C ILE A 32 -6.00 -25.47 6.68
N LYS A 33 -6.44 -26.73 6.90
CA LYS A 33 -6.60 -27.71 5.82
C LYS A 33 -7.66 -27.31 4.81
N ASP A 34 -8.75 -26.69 5.26
CA ASP A 34 -9.79 -26.16 4.36
C ASP A 34 -9.20 -25.06 3.46
N VAL A 35 -8.33 -24.21 4.02
CA VAL A 35 -7.65 -23.14 3.29
C VAL A 35 -6.71 -23.72 2.24
N GLU A 36 -5.93 -24.74 2.60
CA GLU A 36 -5.05 -25.45 1.66
C GLU A 36 -5.83 -26.06 0.51
N ASN A 37 -6.96 -26.72 0.79
CA ASN A 37 -7.79 -27.34 -0.25
C ASN A 37 -8.33 -26.30 -1.23
N LEU A 38 -8.82 -25.17 -0.71
CA LEU A 38 -9.29 -24.06 -1.55
C LEU A 38 -8.16 -23.44 -2.37
N VAL A 39 -6.99 -23.21 -1.77
CA VAL A 39 -5.80 -22.69 -2.45
C VAL A 39 -5.38 -23.59 -3.60
N ASN A 40 -5.35 -24.92 -3.39
CA ASN A 40 -5.06 -25.89 -4.45
C ASN A 40 -6.09 -25.84 -5.58
N ALA A 41 -7.39 -25.83 -5.25
CA ALA A 41 -8.45 -25.77 -6.25
C ALA A 41 -8.38 -24.50 -7.11
N VAL A 42 -8.14 -23.34 -6.48
CA VAL A 42 -7.99 -22.07 -7.18
C VAL A 42 -6.70 -22.05 -8.00
N PHE A 43 -5.59 -22.57 -7.48
CA PHE A 43 -4.32 -22.64 -8.20
C PHE A 43 -4.47 -23.43 -9.51
N HIS A 44 -5.08 -24.61 -9.49
CA HIS A 44 -5.32 -25.41 -10.70
C HIS A 44 -6.31 -24.77 -11.69
N THR A 45 -7.18 -23.88 -11.21
CA THR A 45 -8.06 -23.09 -12.08
C THR A 45 -7.29 -21.96 -12.77
N VAL A 46 -6.41 -21.28 -12.03
CA VAL A 46 -5.65 -20.13 -12.52
C VAL A 46 -4.49 -20.56 -13.43
N PHE A 47 -3.79 -21.62 -13.05
CA PHE A 47 -2.55 -22.03 -13.69
C PHE A 47 -2.71 -23.33 -14.50
N ASN A 48 -2.17 -23.34 -15.72
CA ASN A 48 -2.08 -24.47 -16.64
C ASN A 48 -0.95 -25.44 -16.27
N VAL A 49 -1.05 -26.02 -15.09
CA VAL A 49 -0.01 -26.88 -14.56
C VAL A 49 -0.37 -28.36 -14.75
N LYS A 50 0.49 -29.09 -15.47
CA LYS A 50 0.37 -30.56 -15.63
C LYS A 50 0.97 -31.35 -14.46
N ASN A 51 1.88 -30.74 -13.72
CA ASN A 51 2.57 -31.35 -12.58
C ASN A 51 1.87 -31.00 -11.27
N SER A 52 1.92 -31.90 -10.29
CA SER A 52 1.56 -31.60 -8.91
C SER A 52 2.64 -30.75 -8.26
N PHE A 53 2.25 -29.61 -7.68
CA PHE A 53 3.14 -28.75 -6.92
C PHE A 53 2.92 -28.98 -5.42
N GLU A 54 4.00 -29.03 -4.64
CA GLU A 54 3.89 -29.11 -3.18
C GLU A 54 3.45 -27.75 -2.64
N LEU A 55 2.32 -27.73 -1.92
CA LEU A 55 1.85 -26.57 -1.19
C LEU A 55 2.35 -26.62 0.26
N VAL A 56 3.14 -25.63 0.64
CA VAL A 56 3.72 -25.51 1.98
C VAL A 56 3.08 -24.32 2.71
N PHE A 57 2.49 -24.58 3.87
CA PHE A 57 2.04 -23.51 4.78
C PHE A 57 3.26 -22.79 5.39
N ASP A 58 3.23 -21.46 5.39
CA ASP A 58 4.32 -20.63 5.90
C ASP A 58 3.94 -19.96 7.22
N SER A 59 2.82 -19.22 7.24
CA SER A 59 2.34 -18.51 8.42
C SER A 59 0.90 -18.05 8.27
N ASN A 60 0.29 -17.66 9.38
CA ASN A 60 -0.89 -16.81 9.38
C ASN A 60 -0.77 -15.74 10.46
N GLU A 61 -1.38 -14.58 10.22
CA GLU A 61 -1.35 -13.47 11.19
C GLU A 61 -2.65 -12.65 11.13
N PRO A 62 -3.15 -12.19 12.29
CA PRO A 62 -4.28 -11.27 12.32
C PRO A 62 -3.86 -9.91 11.78
N ILE A 63 -4.74 -9.27 11.03
CA ILE A 63 -4.55 -7.91 10.50
C ILE A 63 -5.75 -7.07 10.96
N GLY A 64 -5.54 -6.24 11.98
CA GLY A 64 -6.64 -5.54 12.64
C GLY A 64 -7.53 -6.49 13.45
N SER A 65 -8.84 -6.21 13.47
CA SER A 65 -9.80 -6.94 14.31
C SER A 65 -10.54 -8.08 13.60
N ASN A 66 -10.62 -8.02 12.27
CA ASN A 66 -11.57 -8.81 11.48
C ASN A 66 -10.93 -9.52 10.27
N HIS A 67 -9.63 -9.37 10.05
CA HIS A 67 -8.93 -10.06 8.97
C HIS A 67 -7.87 -11.04 9.50
N LEU A 68 -7.70 -12.14 8.78
CA LEU A 68 -6.60 -13.08 8.96
C LEU A 68 -5.92 -13.29 7.60
N LEU A 69 -4.61 -13.08 7.56
CA LEU A 69 -3.78 -13.25 6.38
C LEU A 69 -3.01 -14.56 6.50
N TYR A 70 -3.28 -15.51 5.60
CA TYR A 70 -2.52 -16.75 5.50
C TYR A 70 -1.47 -16.64 4.38
N ARG A 71 -0.33 -17.29 4.57
CA ARG A 71 0.76 -17.37 3.61
C ARG A 71 1.09 -18.83 3.32
N PHE A 72 1.18 -19.16 2.05
CA PHE A 72 1.64 -20.45 1.56
C PHE A 72 2.67 -20.27 0.45
N LYS A 73 3.31 -21.37 0.06
CA LYS A 73 4.27 -21.44 -1.03
C LYS A 73 3.97 -22.68 -1.87
N PHE A 74 3.76 -22.51 -3.16
CA PHE A 74 3.86 -23.62 -4.11
C PHE A 74 5.32 -23.75 -4.52
N MET A 75 5.97 -24.83 -4.11
CA MET A 75 7.39 -25.06 -4.38
C MET A 75 7.61 -25.38 -5.85
N LEU A 76 8.50 -24.64 -6.49
CA LEU A 76 8.98 -24.85 -7.86
C LEU A 76 10.38 -25.47 -7.82
N ASP A 77 10.91 -25.82 -8.99
CA ASP A 77 12.28 -26.31 -9.12
C ASP A 77 13.33 -25.29 -8.62
N ASN A 78 14.45 -25.83 -8.13
CA ASN A 78 15.61 -25.06 -7.67
C ASN A 78 15.32 -24.13 -6.48
N GLY A 79 14.39 -24.52 -5.59
CA GLY A 79 14.07 -23.77 -4.37
C GLY A 79 13.27 -22.49 -4.61
N ARG A 80 12.80 -22.26 -5.85
CA ARG A 80 11.87 -21.17 -6.16
C ARG A 80 10.46 -21.51 -5.69
N PHE A 81 9.58 -20.53 -5.59
CA PHE A 81 8.19 -20.77 -5.21
C PHE A 81 7.24 -19.72 -5.79
N ILE A 82 5.98 -20.10 -6.02
CA ILE A 82 4.87 -19.16 -6.16
C ILE A 82 4.33 -18.90 -4.76
N GLY A 83 4.44 -17.65 -4.30
CA GLY A 83 3.90 -17.25 -3.01
C GLY A 83 2.39 -17.14 -3.09
N VAL A 84 1.68 -17.57 -2.05
CA VAL A 84 0.23 -17.46 -1.94
C VAL A 84 -0.10 -16.62 -0.72
N ARG A 85 -1.02 -15.66 -0.88
CA ARG A 85 -1.66 -14.95 0.22
C ARG A 85 -3.15 -15.19 0.18
N VAL A 86 -3.73 -15.64 1.29
CA VAL A 86 -5.19 -15.76 1.44
C VAL A 86 -5.64 -14.73 2.45
N VAL A 87 -6.53 -13.84 2.01
CA VAL A 87 -7.13 -12.82 2.86
C VAL A 87 -8.52 -13.27 3.24
N THR A 88 -8.77 -13.33 4.54
CA THR A 88 -10.10 -13.59 5.09
C THR A 88 -10.63 -12.34 5.79
N LYS A 89 -11.96 -12.19 5.82
CA LYS A 89 -12.68 -11.19 6.60
C LYS A 89 -13.82 -11.88 7.33
N ASN A 90 -13.84 -11.82 8.66
CA ASN A 90 -14.81 -12.53 9.51
C ASN A 90 -14.90 -14.02 9.16
N ASN A 91 -13.75 -14.69 9.00
CA ASN A 91 -13.60 -16.11 8.61
C ASN A 91 -14.09 -16.47 7.19
N ILE A 92 -14.49 -15.49 6.39
CA ILE A 92 -14.86 -15.70 4.98
C ILE A 92 -13.63 -15.40 4.13
N VAL A 93 -13.24 -16.32 3.24
CA VAL A 93 -12.20 -16.03 2.24
C VAL A 93 -12.73 -14.97 1.30
N ARG A 94 -11.98 -13.90 1.13
CA ARG A 94 -12.30 -12.82 0.20
C ARG A 94 -11.39 -12.83 -1.01
N ARG A 95 -10.11 -13.17 -0.80
CA ARG A 95 -9.09 -13.10 -1.85
C ARG A 95 -8.03 -14.16 -1.71
N ILE A 96 -7.55 -14.63 -2.86
CA ILE A 96 -6.34 -15.45 -2.98
C ILE A 96 -5.43 -14.76 -4.00
N LEU A 97 -4.21 -14.45 -3.56
CA LEU A 97 -3.21 -13.78 -4.38
C LEU A 97 -2.02 -14.71 -4.61
N PHE A 98 -1.58 -14.81 -5.86
CA PHE A 98 -0.39 -15.56 -6.25
C PHE A 98 0.70 -14.58 -6.67
N THR A 99 1.82 -14.56 -5.96
CA THR A 99 3.01 -13.80 -6.32
C THR A 99 3.91 -14.68 -7.17
N VAL A 100 4.03 -14.36 -8.45
CA VAL A 100 4.78 -15.18 -9.40
C VAL A 100 6.17 -14.57 -9.60
N PRO A 101 7.25 -15.35 -9.42
CA PRO A 101 8.60 -14.86 -9.66
C PRO A 101 8.89 -14.64 -11.15
N GLU A 102 10.08 -14.16 -11.51
CA GLU A 102 10.44 -13.80 -12.90
C GLU A 102 10.29 -14.92 -13.93
N GLU A 103 10.28 -16.16 -13.49
CA GLU A 103 9.84 -17.33 -14.24
C GLU A 103 8.96 -18.19 -13.32
N PRO A 104 7.86 -18.79 -13.80
CA PRO A 104 7.59 -19.18 -15.19
C PRO A 104 6.91 -18.11 -16.08
N ASP A 105 7.01 -18.30 -17.41
CA ASP A 105 6.36 -17.46 -18.43
C ASP A 105 4.82 -17.43 -18.29
N LYS A 106 4.16 -16.42 -18.86
CA LYS A 106 2.68 -16.27 -18.83
C LYS A 106 1.94 -17.44 -19.49
N SER A 107 2.63 -18.33 -20.20
CA SER A 107 2.09 -19.54 -20.82
C SER A 107 1.43 -20.52 -19.85
N TYR A 108 1.71 -20.41 -18.54
CA TYR A 108 1.09 -21.20 -17.49
C TYR A 108 -0.20 -20.59 -16.95
N ILE A 109 -0.76 -19.54 -17.56
CA ILE A 109 -2.00 -18.94 -17.08
C ILE A 109 -3.16 -19.43 -17.97
N ASN A 110 -4.20 -20.00 -17.37
CA ASN A 110 -5.35 -20.58 -18.07
C ASN A 110 -6.59 -19.68 -18.13
N ILE A 111 -6.53 -18.48 -17.55
CA ILE A 111 -7.68 -17.58 -17.45
C ILE A 111 -7.39 -16.22 -18.10
N SER A 112 -8.45 -15.60 -18.63
CA SER A 112 -8.42 -14.21 -19.03
C SER A 112 -8.44 -13.29 -17.80
N PHE A 113 -7.70 -12.19 -17.89
CA PHE A 113 -7.61 -11.21 -16.80
C PHE A 113 -8.51 -10.02 -17.02
N LEU A 114 -9.09 -9.56 -15.93
CA LEU A 114 -9.82 -8.29 -15.91
C LEU A 114 -8.86 -7.14 -15.65
N ASN A 115 -9.14 -6.02 -16.29
CA ASN A 115 -8.55 -4.71 -16.01
C ASN A 115 -9.68 -3.79 -15.57
N GLU A 116 -9.78 -3.47 -14.28
CA GLU A 116 -10.80 -2.56 -13.77
C GLU A 116 -10.19 -1.53 -12.82
N GLN A 117 -10.68 -0.29 -12.93
CA GLN A 117 -10.43 0.76 -11.95
C GLN A 117 -11.23 0.43 -10.67
N PRO A 118 -10.69 0.65 -9.47
CA PRO A 118 -11.44 0.48 -8.24
C PRO A 118 -12.68 1.37 -8.26
N ILE A 119 -13.85 0.78 -8.00
CA ILE A 119 -15.04 1.56 -7.66
C ILE A 119 -15.05 1.70 -6.14
N LEU A 120 -14.58 2.84 -5.67
CA LEU A 120 -14.62 3.16 -4.24
C LEU A 120 -16.02 3.60 -3.87
N LYS A 121 -16.66 2.89 -2.93
CA LYS A 121 -17.94 3.32 -2.36
C LYS A 121 -17.76 4.72 -1.74
N GLY A 122 -18.77 5.58 -1.93
CA GLY A 122 -18.72 7.00 -1.60
C GLY A 122 -18.46 7.30 -0.13
N ASP A 123 -18.22 8.59 0.17
CA ASP A 123 -17.92 9.10 1.51
C ASP A 123 -18.98 8.72 2.54
N ALA A 124 -18.79 7.59 3.21
CA ALA A 124 -19.29 7.45 4.56
C ALA A 124 -18.68 8.63 5.36
N ARG A 125 -19.54 9.39 6.05
CA ARG A 125 -19.14 10.61 6.77
C ARG A 125 -17.84 10.37 7.54
N PHE A 126 -16.87 11.29 7.40
CA PHE A 126 -15.61 11.24 8.14
C PHE A 126 -15.89 11.00 9.63
N ASN A 127 -15.62 9.80 10.10
CA ASN A 127 -15.75 9.49 11.51
C ASN A 127 -14.38 9.64 12.14
N ASN A 128 -14.07 10.84 12.64
CA ASN A 128 -12.80 11.12 13.33
C ASN A 128 -12.92 10.92 14.86
N GLY A 129 -13.97 10.23 15.32
CA GLY A 129 -14.30 10.11 16.74
C GLY A 129 -13.95 8.74 17.31
N GLY A 130 -13.22 8.74 18.42
CA GLY A 130 -13.05 7.55 19.26
C GLY A 130 -11.79 6.74 18.99
N HIS A 131 -11.75 5.54 19.55
CA HIS A 131 -10.64 4.61 19.36
C HIS A 131 -10.75 3.98 17.96
N PRO A 132 -9.71 4.09 17.10
CA PRO A 132 -9.76 3.54 15.75
C PRO A 132 -9.97 2.01 15.81
N PRO A 133 -10.92 1.48 15.03
CA PRO A 133 -11.31 0.07 15.13
C PRO A 133 -10.14 -0.88 14.79
N GLY A 134 -10.00 -1.93 15.60
CA GLY A 134 -8.95 -2.93 15.45
C GLY A 134 -7.54 -2.37 15.61
N GLN A 135 -7.34 -1.43 16.53
CA GLN A 135 -6.05 -0.85 16.85
C GLN A 135 -5.72 -1.03 18.32
N VAL A 136 -4.43 -1.10 18.66
CA VAL A 136 -3.93 -1.02 20.02
C VAL A 136 -2.93 0.13 20.10
N TYR A 137 -3.02 0.95 21.14
CA TYR A 137 -2.05 2.03 21.31
C TYR A 137 -0.72 1.50 21.85
N ILE A 138 0.36 1.87 21.17
CA ILE A 138 1.74 1.55 21.56
C ILE A 138 2.53 2.86 21.76
N PRO A 139 3.62 2.85 22.52
CA PRO A 139 4.31 4.10 22.88
C PRO A 139 5.13 4.70 21.74
N ASN A 140 5.56 3.90 20.75
CA ASN A 140 6.49 4.33 19.70
C ASN A 140 6.12 3.76 18.33
N LEU A 141 6.48 4.49 17.28
CA LEU A 141 6.30 4.05 15.90
C LEU A 141 7.15 2.81 15.62
N VAL A 142 6.55 1.74 15.09
CA VAL A 142 7.31 0.61 14.55
C VAL A 142 7.88 0.99 13.18
N ILE A 143 9.17 0.74 12.98
CA ILE A 143 9.87 1.07 11.74
C ILE A 143 9.75 -0.11 10.77
N TYR A 144 9.04 0.12 9.65
CA TYR A 144 8.98 -0.81 8.52
C TYR A 144 9.77 -0.27 7.33
N ASN A 145 10.67 -1.09 6.78
CA ASN A 145 11.50 -0.80 5.61
C ASN A 145 11.36 -1.93 4.59
N ILE A 146 10.15 -2.08 4.03
CA ILE A 146 9.79 -3.29 3.29
C ILE A 146 10.70 -3.53 2.08
N LEU A 147 11.12 -2.47 1.37
CA LEU A 147 12.03 -2.56 0.22
C LEU A 147 13.51 -2.33 0.58
N GLY A 148 13.83 -2.27 1.88
CA GLY A 148 15.16 -1.93 2.37
C GLY A 148 15.30 -0.45 2.70
N ILE A 149 16.53 -0.05 3.04
CA ILE A 149 16.89 1.32 3.37
C ILE A 149 17.62 1.89 2.14
N PRO A 150 17.13 2.98 1.53
CA PRO A 150 17.77 3.56 0.35
C PRO A 150 19.12 4.19 0.72
N LYS A 151 20.02 4.29 -0.25
CA LYS A 151 21.32 4.95 -0.10
C LYS A 151 21.37 6.12 -1.08
N PHE A 152 21.42 7.33 -0.55
CA PHE A 152 21.56 8.57 -1.31
C PHE A 152 22.12 9.68 -0.40
N THR A 153 22.76 10.69 -0.98
CA THR A 153 23.13 11.93 -0.29
C THR A 153 22.03 12.98 -0.43
N ILE A 154 22.01 13.99 0.45
CA ILE A 154 20.95 15.01 0.39
C ILE A 154 20.99 15.83 -0.91
N GLU A 155 22.17 15.97 -1.51
CA GLU A 155 22.39 16.64 -2.80
C GLU A 155 21.81 15.84 -3.98
N GLU A 156 21.73 14.52 -3.86
CA GLU A 156 21.10 13.63 -4.84
C GLU A 156 19.57 13.62 -4.71
N TRP A 157 19.03 14.05 -3.56
CA TRP A 157 17.60 13.99 -3.30
C TRP A 157 16.87 15.21 -3.86
N GLN A 158 15.79 14.93 -4.59
CA GLN A 158 14.82 15.92 -5.05
C GLN A 158 13.41 15.31 -5.03
N LEU A 159 12.40 16.16 -4.84
CA LEU A 159 10.99 15.82 -4.94
C LEU A 159 10.42 16.33 -6.26
N GLU A 160 10.07 15.41 -7.16
CA GLU A 160 9.34 15.70 -8.40
C GLU A 160 7.83 15.70 -8.13
N VAL A 161 7.14 16.78 -8.49
CA VAL A 161 5.67 16.86 -8.45
C VAL A 161 5.16 17.11 -9.87
N THR A 162 4.42 16.14 -10.42
CA THR A 162 4.14 16.05 -11.86
C THR A 162 2.77 15.44 -12.18
N GLY A 163 2.52 15.17 -13.47
CA GLY A 163 1.31 14.55 -13.97
C GLY A 163 0.29 15.56 -14.47
N LEU A 164 -0.97 15.39 -14.07
CA LEU A 164 -2.09 16.26 -14.41
C LEU A 164 -2.09 17.54 -13.56
N VAL A 165 -1.06 18.37 -13.75
CA VAL A 165 -0.87 19.67 -13.08
C VAL A 165 -0.55 20.75 -14.12
N GLU A 166 -0.81 22.01 -13.81
CA GLU A 166 -0.41 23.14 -14.67
C GLU A 166 1.08 23.45 -14.57
N ASN A 167 1.63 23.43 -13.34
CA ASN A 167 3.02 23.77 -13.06
C ASN A 167 3.74 22.56 -12.44
N PRO A 168 4.29 21.64 -13.25
CA PRO A 168 5.16 20.59 -12.71
C PRO A 168 6.42 21.22 -12.11
N VAL A 169 6.88 20.71 -10.96
CA VAL A 169 8.03 21.26 -10.23
C VAL A 169 8.96 20.16 -9.75
N ILE A 170 10.22 20.54 -9.53
CA ILE A 170 11.23 19.75 -8.83
C ILE A 170 11.69 20.60 -7.64
N LEU A 171 11.55 20.04 -6.44
CA LEU A 171 11.83 20.73 -5.18
C LEU A 171 13.00 20.06 -4.47
N ASN A 172 14.01 20.83 -4.09
CA ASN A 172 15.02 20.40 -3.13
C ASN A 172 14.56 20.72 -1.69
N LEU A 173 15.40 20.40 -0.71
CA LEU A 173 15.04 20.58 0.70
C LEU A 173 14.85 22.06 1.07
N ASP A 174 15.73 22.96 0.61
CA ASP A 174 15.62 24.39 0.87
C ASP A 174 14.31 24.98 0.35
N ARG A 175 13.90 24.58 -0.87
CA ARG A 175 12.61 25.01 -1.43
C ARG A 175 11.41 24.55 -0.63
N LEU A 176 11.48 23.39 0.03
CA LEU A 176 10.41 22.96 0.92
C LEU A 176 10.36 23.82 2.19
N TYR A 177 11.51 24.20 2.76
CA TYR A 177 11.53 25.15 3.87
C TYR A 177 11.01 26.54 3.44
N ASP A 178 11.34 27.02 2.23
CA ASP A 178 10.83 28.28 1.68
C ASP A 178 9.30 28.30 1.53
N LEU A 179 8.68 27.16 1.20
CA LEU A 179 7.21 27.04 1.16
C LEU A 179 6.59 27.23 2.55
N GLY A 180 7.38 27.07 3.61
CA GLY A 180 7.04 27.28 5.00
C GLY A 180 6.38 26.06 5.65
N LEU A 181 6.68 25.88 6.94
CA LEU A 181 6.24 24.73 7.71
C LEU A 181 5.08 25.05 8.65
N THR A 182 4.34 24.03 9.05
CA THR A 182 3.27 24.06 10.04
C THR A 182 3.45 22.90 11.01
N ASP A 183 3.12 23.14 12.28
CA ASP A 183 3.15 22.13 13.33
C ASP A 183 1.87 21.29 13.31
N TYR A 184 2.04 19.97 13.41
CA TYR A 184 0.98 18.99 13.43
C TYR A 184 1.15 18.08 14.64
N THR A 185 0.03 17.75 15.27
CA THR A 185 -0.05 16.65 16.24
C THR A 185 -1.07 15.66 15.71
N ILE A 186 -0.61 14.48 15.33
CA ILE A 186 -1.44 13.46 14.67
C ILE A 186 -1.40 12.14 15.43
N ASP A 187 -2.44 11.34 15.27
CA ASP A 187 -2.36 9.92 15.55
C ASP A 187 -1.86 9.20 14.29
N PHE A 188 -0.98 8.20 14.45
CA PHE A 188 -0.47 7.38 13.36
C PHE A 188 -1.01 5.95 13.50
N HIS A 189 -1.58 5.40 12.43
CA HIS A 189 -2.29 4.11 12.46
C HIS A 189 -1.66 3.09 11.52
N CYS A 190 -1.22 1.95 12.03
CA CYS A 190 -0.71 0.86 11.21
C CYS A 190 -1.83 -0.12 10.83
N VAL A 191 -1.76 -0.63 9.60
CA VAL A 191 -2.69 -1.65 9.10
C VAL A 191 -2.59 -2.97 9.85
N THR A 192 -1.49 -3.25 10.55
CA THR A 192 -1.36 -4.49 11.31
C THR A 192 -2.11 -4.44 12.66
N GLY A 193 -2.61 -3.27 13.07
CA GLY A 193 -3.46 -3.13 14.26
C GLY A 193 -2.79 -2.44 15.45
N TRP A 194 -1.78 -1.61 15.23
CA TRP A 194 -1.23 -0.73 16.26
C TRP A 194 -1.31 0.75 15.86
N SER A 195 -1.44 1.63 16.85
CA SER A 195 -1.48 3.08 16.67
C SER A 195 -0.57 3.80 17.67
N VAL A 196 -0.07 4.97 17.30
CA VAL A 196 0.70 5.86 18.19
C VAL A 196 -0.01 7.20 18.25
N ARG A 197 -0.27 7.68 19.47
CA ARG A 197 -0.96 8.96 19.68
C ARG A 197 -0.02 10.14 19.70
N ASN A 198 -0.57 11.32 19.39
CA ASN A 198 0.08 12.61 19.64
C ASN A 198 1.50 12.72 19.05
N VAL A 199 1.70 12.15 17.85
CA VAL A 199 2.98 12.25 17.15
C VAL A 199 3.13 13.68 16.65
N ARG A 200 4.11 14.39 17.22
CA ARG A 200 4.41 15.78 16.86
C ARG A 200 5.32 15.81 15.65
N MET A 201 4.84 16.41 14.57
CA MET A 201 5.59 16.59 13.33
C MET A 201 5.47 18.03 12.86
N ARG A 202 6.42 18.45 12.03
CA ARG A 202 6.38 19.75 11.39
C ARG A 202 6.77 19.59 9.92
N GLY A 203 6.04 20.27 9.04
CA GLY A 203 6.10 19.99 7.61
C GLY A 203 5.36 20.99 6.74
N VAL A 204 5.54 20.86 5.43
CA VAL A 204 4.85 21.68 4.42
C VAL A 204 3.42 21.18 4.27
N PRO A 205 2.38 22.00 4.56
CA PRO A 205 0.99 21.62 4.28
C PRO A 205 0.83 21.22 2.81
N PHE A 206 0.10 20.14 2.53
CA PHE A 206 -0.08 19.68 1.16
C PHE A 206 -0.85 20.70 0.30
N GLU A 207 -1.70 21.53 0.94
CA GLU A 207 -2.34 22.70 0.33
C GLU A 207 -1.35 23.65 -0.37
N ARG A 208 -0.14 23.83 0.18
CA ARG A 208 0.89 24.67 -0.43
C ARG A 208 1.44 24.03 -1.71
N ILE A 209 1.55 22.69 -1.72
CA ILE A 209 1.92 21.94 -2.92
C ILE A 209 0.82 22.07 -3.97
N LEU A 210 -0.46 21.91 -3.59
CA LEU A 210 -1.61 22.08 -4.50
C LEU A 210 -1.62 23.49 -5.12
N SER A 211 -1.39 24.52 -4.32
CA SER A 211 -1.35 25.92 -4.76
C SER A 211 -0.20 26.19 -5.72
N LEU A 212 0.97 25.56 -5.50
CA LEU A 212 2.14 25.67 -6.36
C LEU A 212 1.90 25.01 -7.73
N VAL A 213 1.42 23.77 -7.74
CA VAL A 213 1.34 22.97 -8.98
C VAL A 213 0.05 23.16 -9.76
N LYS A 214 -1.03 23.62 -9.11
CA LYS A 214 -2.37 23.81 -9.66
C LYS A 214 -2.86 22.56 -10.41
N PRO A 215 -3.43 21.56 -9.70
CA PRO A 215 -3.93 20.33 -10.32
C PRO A 215 -5.00 20.64 -11.38
N LYS A 216 -4.91 19.95 -12.52
CA LYS A 216 -5.89 20.09 -13.61
C LYS A 216 -7.21 19.41 -13.25
N HIS A 217 -8.28 19.80 -13.93
CA HIS A 217 -9.54 19.04 -13.86
C HIS A 217 -9.32 17.58 -14.30
N GLY A 218 -10.02 16.66 -13.63
CA GLY A 218 -9.98 15.23 -13.95
C GLY A 218 -8.94 14.40 -13.19
N VAL A 219 -8.12 15.02 -12.32
CA VAL A 219 -7.29 14.27 -11.37
C VAL A 219 -8.20 13.43 -10.46
N LYS A 220 -7.88 12.15 -10.33
CA LYS A 220 -8.61 11.20 -9.48
C LYS A 220 -7.74 10.55 -8.42
N TRP A 221 -6.43 10.49 -8.64
CA TRP A 221 -5.49 9.77 -7.80
C TRP A 221 -4.21 10.55 -7.59
N ILE A 222 -3.59 10.31 -6.44
CA ILE A 222 -2.22 10.68 -6.12
C ILE A 222 -1.40 9.40 -6.05
N TYR A 223 -0.46 9.25 -6.97
CA TYR A 223 0.55 8.20 -6.93
C TYR A 223 1.85 8.77 -6.36
N THR A 224 2.50 8.03 -5.47
CA THR A 224 3.74 8.46 -4.83
C THR A 224 4.81 7.41 -4.95
N GLU A 225 6.06 7.86 -4.87
CA GLU A 225 7.23 6.99 -4.87
C GLU A 225 8.32 7.50 -3.94
N GLY A 226 8.96 6.58 -3.21
CA GLY A 226 10.14 6.82 -2.38
C GLY A 226 11.47 6.51 -3.08
N MET A 227 12.57 6.94 -2.47
CA MET A 227 13.95 6.61 -2.90
C MET A 227 14.27 5.12 -2.81
N ASP A 228 13.55 4.37 -1.97
CA ASP A 228 13.62 2.91 -1.87
C ASP A 228 12.82 2.19 -2.96
N GLY A 229 12.18 2.95 -3.86
CA GLY A 229 11.28 2.42 -4.89
C GLY A 229 9.89 2.05 -4.35
N TYR A 230 9.57 2.37 -3.09
CA TYR A 230 8.25 2.08 -2.52
C TYR A 230 7.20 2.97 -3.18
N THR A 231 6.09 2.37 -3.62
CA THR A 231 5.01 3.06 -4.30
C THR A 231 3.69 2.86 -3.57
N THR A 232 2.85 3.88 -3.60
CA THR A 232 1.46 3.78 -3.13
C THR A 232 0.61 4.79 -3.87
N ILE A 233 -0.69 4.52 -3.92
CA ILE A 233 -1.69 5.35 -4.59
C ILE A 233 -2.88 5.52 -3.67
N PHE A 234 -3.54 6.66 -3.72
CA PHE A 234 -4.81 6.90 -3.02
C PHE A 234 -5.62 8.00 -3.74
N PRO A 235 -6.92 8.11 -3.47
CA PRO A 235 -7.78 9.08 -4.15
C PRO A 235 -7.35 10.53 -3.92
N PHE A 236 -7.55 11.38 -4.93
CA PHE A 236 -7.13 12.77 -4.88
C PHE A 236 -7.82 13.57 -3.77
N GLU A 237 -9.07 13.26 -3.47
CA GLU A 237 -9.81 13.90 -2.39
C GLU A 237 -9.14 13.74 -1.01
N GLU A 238 -8.35 12.69 -0.81
CA GLU A 238 -7.71 12.43 0.48
C GLU A 238 -6.64 13.47 0.82
N VAL A 239 -5.99 14.08 -0.18
CA VAL A 239 -4.97 15.14 0.04
C VAL A 239 -5.54 16.54 0.14
N LEU A 240 -6.85 16.71 -0.05
CA LEU A 240 -7.53 18.00 0.12
C LEU A 240 -7.75 18.36 1.58
N ARG A 241 -7.47 17.43 2.51
CA ARG A 241 -7.64 17.66 3.93
C ARG A 241 -6.51 18.52 4.51
N PRO A 242 -6.82 19.39 5.48
CA PRO A 242 -5.84 20.33 6.05
C PRO A 242 -4.77 19.65 6.92
N ASP A 243 -5.00 18.40 7.34
CA ASP A 243 -4.07 17.61 8.15
C ASP A 243 -3.11 16.75 7.32
N VAL A 244 -3.09 16.91 5.99
CA VAL A 244 -2.17 16.22 5.09
C VAL A 244 -0.99 17.11 4.76
N PHE A 245 0.23 16.58 4.89
CA PHE A 245 1.46 17.36 4.77
C PHE A 245 2.67 16.51 4.40
N LEU A 246 3.72 17.20 3.94
CA LEU A 246 5.05 16.64 3.77
C LEU A 246 5.84 16.92 5.05
N ALA A 247 6.09 15.90 5.87
CA ALA A 247 6.84 16.04 7.11
C ALA A 247 8.34 16.15 6.83
N LEU A 248 8.98 17.12 7.48
CA LEU A 248 10.44 17.35 7.46
C LEU A 248 11.06 17.15 8.84
N GLU A 249 10.28 17.39 9.90
CA GLU A 249 10.71 17.30 11.29
C GLU A 249 9.74 16.42 12.10
N MET A 250 10.28 15.75 13.11
CA MET A 250 9.52 15.00 14.10
C MET A 250 10.10 15.26 15.50
N ASN A 251 9.25 15.59 16.46
CA ASN A 251 9.65 15.90 17.83
C ASN A 251 10.72 17.02 17.93
N GLY A 252 10.57 18.08 17.13
CA GLY A 252 11.41 19.29 17.18
C GLY A 252 12.81 19.12 16.58
N ARG A 253 13.05 18.05 15.83
CA ARG A 253 14.31 17.79 15.11
C ARG A 253 13.98 17.36 13.68
N PRO A 254 14.92 17.53 12.71
CA PRO A 254 14.79 16.89 11.41
C PRO A 254 14.46 15.41 11.55
N LEU A 255 13.67 14.87 10.62
CA LEU A 255 13.36 13.45 10.60
C LEU A 255 14.64 12.62 10.72
N GLU A 256 14.60 11.53 11.48
CA GLU A 256 15.65 10.53 11.40
C GLU A 256 15.55 9.79 10.07
N PHE A 257 16.67 9.28 9.57
CA PHE A 257 16.71 8.59 8.28
C PHE A 257 15.71 7.44 8.18
N LEU A 258 15.59 6.61 9.22
CA LEU A 258 14.65 5.49 9.26
C LEU A 258 13.18 5.92 9.28
N HIS A 259 12.91 7.15 9.73
CA HIS A 259 11.58 7.76 9.69
C HIS A 259 11.29 8.47 8.35
N GLY A 260 12.24 8.51 7.41
CA GLY A 260 12.02 8.99 6.05
C GLY A 260 12.69 10.31 5.72
N TYR A 261 13.74 10.73 6.45
CA TYR A 261 14.54 11.90 6.08
C TYR A 261 14.97 11.85 4.59
N PRO A 262 14.91 12.95 3.84
CA PRO A 262 14.58 14.30 4.30
C PRO A 262 13.08 14.59 4.40
N VAL A 263 12.25 13.84 3.66
CA VAL A 263 10.81 14.10 3.54
C VAL A 263 10.02 12.81 3.53
N ARG A 264 8.93 12.77 4.29
CA ARG A 264 7.88 11.76 4.16
C ARG A 264 6.52 12.40 3.93
N LEU A 265 5.66 11.74 3.16
CA LEU A 265 4.24 12.07 3.12
C LEU A 265 3.58 11.60 4.42
N ILE A 266 2.65 12.40 4.94
CA ILE A 266 1.76 12.04 6.05
C ILE A 266 0.32 12.28 5.64
N VAL A 267 -0.50 11.23 5.71
CA VAL A 267 -1.94 11.25 5.46
C VAL A 267 -2.65 10.64 6.68
N PRO A 268 -2.93 11.41 7.74
CA PRO A 268 -3.20 10.87 9.08
C PRO A 268 -4.44 9.97 9.19
N HIS A 269 -5.47 10.25 8.41
CA HIS A 269 -6.73 9.51 8.42
C HIS A 269 -6.68 8.21 7.60
N LEU A 270 -5.59 7.99 6.86
CA LEU A 270 -5.30 6.73 6.17
C LEU A 270 -4.30 5.89 6.97
N TYR A 271 -4.29 4.59 6.72
CA TYR A 271 -3.29 3.72 7.29
C TYR A 271 -1.87 4.07 6.81
N GLY A 272 -0.89 3.85 7.68
CA GLY A 272 0.48 4.33 7.54
C GLY A 272 1.23 3.87 6.30
N TRP A 273 0.78 2.83 5.59
CA TRP A 273 1.38 2.44 4.32
C TRP A 273 1.15 3.48 3.21
N LYS A 274 0.10 4.31 3.32
CA LYS A 274 -0.13 5.45 2.40
C LYS A 274 0.83 6.61 2.64
N SER A 275 1.47 6.66 3.81
CA SER A 275 2.38 7.73 4.25
C SER A 275 3.84 7.39 3.88
N ALA A 276 4.14 7.46 2.57
CA ALA A 276 5.43 7.07 1.97
C ALA A 276 6.63 7.82 2.55
N LYS A 277 7.74 7.10 2.76
CA LYS A 277 9.02 7.63 3.28
C LYS A 277 9.99 7.91 2.15
N TRP A 278 11.02 8.72 2.45
CA TRP A 278 12.05 9.10 1.48
C TRP A 278 11.43 9.59 0.17
N LEU A 279 10.37 10.39 0.28
CA LEU A 279 9.49 10.72 -0.83
C LEU A 279 10.28 11.44 -1.93
N ARG A 280 10.17 10.96 -3.17
CA ARG A 280 10.87 11.56 -4.32
C ARG A 280 9.96 11.92 -5.48
N LYS A 281 8.74 11.36 -5.52
CA LYS A 281 7.79 11.63 -6.60
C LYS A 281 6.36 11.69 -6.08
N ILE A 282 5.60 12.67 -6.57
CA ILE A 282 4.15 12.79 -6.45
C ILE A 282 3.59 12.99 -7.87
N VAL A 283 2.67 12.13 -8.29
CA VAL A 283 2.04 12.17 -9.61
C VAL A 283 0.54 12.34 -9.45
N PHE A 284 0.01 13.42 -9.99
CA PHE A 284 -1.42 13.65 -10.11
C PHE A 284 -1.91 12.91 -11.37
N THR A 285 -2.87 12.00 -11.25
CA THR A 285 -3.31 11.18 -12.37
C THR A 285 -4.81 10.88 -12.33
N ASP A 286 -5.39 10.60 -13.49
CA ASP A 286 -6.76 10.13 -13.68
C ASP A 286 -6.85 8.59 -13.69
N LYS A 287 -5.71 7.89 -13.76
CA LYS A 287 -5.62 6.44 -13.86
C LYS A 287 -5.15 5.81 -12.56
N TYR A 288 -5.94 4.89 -12.03
CA TYR A 288 -5.48 3.99 -10.99
C TYR A 288 -4.43 3.01 -11.54
N VAL A 289 -3.33 2.90 -10.82
CA VAL A 289 -2.34 1.82 -10.91
C VAL A 289 -2.06 1.35 -9.49
N ASN A 290 -1.91 0.04 -9.25
CA ASN A 290 -1.54 -0.41 -7.92
C ASN A 290 -0.18 0.19 -7.52
N GLY A 291 0.01 0.47 -6.23
CA GLY A 291 1.35 0.59 -5.64
C GLY A 291 1.79 -0.76 -5.06
N TYR A 292 2.77 -0.73 -4.17
CA TYR A 292 3.37 -1.93 -3.58
C TYR A 292 2.33 -2.78 -2.84
N TRP A 293 1.70 -2.24 -1.80
CA TRP A 293 0.74 -3.03 -0.99
C TRP A 293 -0.58 -3.25 -1.71
N GLU A 294 -1.00 -2.32 -2.55
CA GLU A 294 -2.22 -2.48 -3.36
C GLU A 294 -2.06 -3.65 -4.35
N SER A 295 -0.83 -3.92 -4.81
CA SER A 295 -0.51 -5.13 -5.61
C SER A 295 -0.65 -6.42 -4.81
N PHE A 296 -0.60 -6.35 -3.48
CA PHE A 296 -0.81 -7.48 -2.57
C PHE A 296 -2.19 -7.47 -1.90
N GLY A 297 -3.17 -6.83 -2.53
CA GLY A 297 -4.58 -6.90 -2.14
C GLY A 297 -5.00 -5.88 -1.09
N TYR A 298 -4.11 -4.99 -0.66
CA TYR A 298 -4.45 -3.91 0.26
C TYR A 298 -5.34 -2.87 -0.42
N HIS A 299 -6.13 -2.16 0.39
CA HIS A 299 -7.16 -1.26 -0.13
C HIS A 299 -6.57 -0.05 -0.89
N PRO A 300 -7.15 0.35 -2.04
CA PRO A 300 -6.71 1.51 -2.82
C PRO A 300 -6.77 2.84 -2.07
N ARG A 301 -7.73 3.01 -1.15
CA ARG A 301 -7.91 4.24 -0.35
C ARG A 301 -7.32 4.12 1.05
N GLY A 302 -7.81 3.22 1.89
CA GLY A 302 -7.09 2.81 3.10
C GLY A 302 -7.45 3.62 4.34
N ARG A 303 -8.70 4.07 4.46
CA ARG A 303 -9.15 4.80 5.65
C ARG A 303 -9.18 3.92 6.89
N VAL A 304 -8.77 4.52 8.01
CA VAL A 304 -8.59 3.82 9.28
C VAL A 304 -9.93 3.42 9.90
N TYR A 305 -10.87 4.36 9.98
CA TYR A 305 -12.13 4.20 10.71
C TYR A 305 -13.16 3.33 9.99
N GLU A 306 -12.98 3.16 8.69
CA GLU A 306 -13.77 2.29 7.82
C GLU A 306 -13.16 0.88 7.70
N GLU A 307 -12.06 0.60 8.41
CA GLU A 307 -11.30 -0.65 8.34
C GLU A 307 -10.96 -1.08 6.90
N GLU A 308 -10.66 -0.11 6.04
CA GLU A 308 -10.25 -0.33 4.64
C GLU A 308 -8.84 -0.93 4.56
N ARG A 309 -8.65 -2.17 5.04
CA ARG A 309 -7.34 -2.83 5.08
C ARG A 309 -7.04 -3.54 3.75
N PHE A 310 -8.00 -4.32 3.26
CA PHE A 310 -7.91 -5.07 2.00
C PHE A 310 -9.02 -4.66 1.03
N LYS A 311 -8.85 -4.99 -0.26
CA LYS A 311 -9.84 -4.75 -1.32
C LYS A 311 -11.12 -5.58 -1.09
N ASP A 312 -12.27 -4.91 -1.13
CA ASP A 312 -13.60 -5.49 -0.85
C ASP A 312 -14.52 -5.64 -2.10
N TYR A 313 -14.00 -5.41 -3.32
CA TYR A 313 -14.75 -5.41 -4.59
C TYR A 313 -14.26 -6.44 -5.60
#